data_AF-A0A8U0HZF4-F1
#
_entry.id   AF-A0A8U0HZF4-F1
#
_cell.length_a   1.000
_cell.length_b   1.000
_cell.length_c   1.000
_cell.angle_alpha   90.00
_cell.angle_beta   90.00
_cell.angle_gamma   90.00
#
_symmetry.space_group_name_H-M   'P 1'
#
loop_
_entity.id
_entity.type
_entity.pdbx_description
1 polymer ?
#
loop_
_entity_poly.entity_id
_entity_poly.type
_entity_poly.pdbx_seq_one_letter_code
_entity_poly.pdbx_strand_id
1 'polypeptide(L)'
;MEFALAPDGVQVRNDSYANPDEHEYLVEVEDELPTSCTCPADEKYSGACKHRVAVAIRRPILKVATQQQLIADGGISERQATKSRSESEGESPDNPHCDCADLSGDFPCWDCYYNGRRDLPDK
;
A
#
# COMPACT_ATOMS: atom_id res chain seq x y z
N MET A 1 -6.40 14.68 -0.08
CA MET A 1 -5.60 14.07 -1.15
C MET A 1 -6.49 13.08 -1.84
N GLU A 2 -6.84 13.41 -3.07
CA GLU A 2 -7.67 12.61 -3.95
C GLU A 2 -6.81 11.99 -5.05
N PHE A 3 -7.29 10.87 -5.59
CA PHE A 3 -6.57 10.07 -6.58
C PHE A 3 -7.49 9.77 -7.75
N ALA A 4 -6.98 9.95 -8.96
CA ALA A 4 -7.63 9.54 -10.19
C ALA A 4 -6.65 8.74 -11.06
N LEU A 5 -7.18 7.78 -11.82
CA LEU A 5 -6.37 7.01 -12.77
C LEU A 5 -6.10 7.86 -14.00
N ALA A 6 -4.84 7.86 -14.45
CA ALA A 6 -4.40 8.50 -15.68
C ALA A 6 -3.78 7.43 -16.61
N PRO A 7 -3.65 7.68 -17.93
CA PRO A 7 -3.02 6.74 -18.85
C PRO A 7 -1.62 6.32 -18.40
N ASP A 8 -0.83 7.28 -17.95
CA ASP A 8 0.59 7.09 -17.62
C ASP A 8 0.83 6.84 -16.10
N GLY A 9 -0.24 6.71 -15.30
CA GLY A 9 -0.11 6.48 -13.86
C GLY A 9 -1.30 6.97 -13.03
N VAL A 10 -1.01 7.76 -11.98
CA VAL A 10 -2.01 8.23 -11.00
C VAL A 10 -1.94 9.74 -10.85
N GLN A 11 -3.05 10.43 -11.13
CA GLN A 11 -3.20 11.84 -10.82
C GLN A 11 -3.54 12.02 -9.34
N VAL A 12 -2.77 12.85 -8.65
CA VAL A 12 -2.89 13.12 -7.22
C VAL A 12 -3.21 14.59 -7.01
N ARG A 13 -4.35 14.88 -6.39
CA ARG A 13 -4.76 16.24 -6.01
C ARG A 13 -4.61 16.46 -4.52
N ASN A 14 -4.02 17.58 -4.10
CA ASN A 14 -3.96 17.93 -2.68
C ASN A 14 -5.05 18.95 -2.28
N ASP A 15 -6.18 18.43 -1.78
CA ASP A 15 -7.35 19.24 -1.39
C ASP A 15 -7.16 20.03 -0.08
N SER A 16 -5.98 19.97 0.54
CA SER A 16 -5.69 20.74 1.76
C SER A 16 -5.41 22.22 1.46
N TYR A 17 -5.25 22.59 0.18
CA TYR A 17 -5.01 23.98 -0.25
C TYR A 17 -6.31 24.67 -0.66
N ALA A 18 -6.33 26.01 -0.57
CA ALA A 18 -7.49 26.82 -0.98
C ALA A 18 -7.82 26.72 -2.48
N ASN A 19 -6.81 26.37 -3.31
CA ASN A 19 -6.95 26.09 -4.74
C ASN A 19 -6.48 24.66 -5.04
N PRO A 20 -7.34 23.64 -4.88
CA PRO A 20 -6.97 22.24 -5.11
C PRO A 20 -6.49 21.97 -6.54
N ASP A 21 -7.07 22.63 -7.52
CA ASP A 21 -6.79 22.41 -8.95
C ASP A 21 -5.38 22.84 -9.37
N GLU A 22 -4.77 23.79 -8.65
CA GLU A 22 -3.36 24.19 -8.85
C GLU A 22 -2.37 23.19 -8.24
N HIS A 23 -2.88 22.16 -7.55
CA HIS A 23 -2.11 21.20 -6.77
C HIS A 23 -2.40 19.77 -7.22
N GLU A 24 -2.54 19.58 -8.53
CA GLU A 24 -2.63 18.30 -9.21
C GLU A 24 -1.28 17.89 -9.79
N TYR A 25 -0.84 16.68 -9.46
CA TYR A 25 0.43 16.13 -9.90
C TYR A 25 0.25 14.72 -10.43
N LEU A 26 0.91 14.39 -11.53
CA LEU A 26 0.94 13.04 -12.09
C LEU A 26 2.07 12.27 -11.41
N VAL A 27 1.75 11.09 -10.90
CA VAL A 27 2.71 10.11 -10.40
C VAL A 27 2.78 8.99 -11.44
N GLU A 28 3.95 8.83 -12.05
CA GLU A 28 4.19 7.75 -13.00
C GLU A 28 4.42 6.44 -12.22
N VAL A 29 3.89 5.35 -12.76
CA VAL A 29 4.04 4.02 -12.21
C VAL A 29 4.74 3.16 -13.26
N GLU A 30 5.81 2.49 -12.88
CA GLU A 30 6.52 1.53 -13.72
C GLU A 30 6.84 0.31 -12.88
N ASP A 31 6.65 -0.91 -13.41
CA ASP A 31 6.92 -2.16 -12.71
C ASP A 31 6.36 -2.22 -11.27
N GLU A 32 5.09 -1.82 -11.11
CA GLU A 32 4.39 -1.75 -9.82
C GLU A 32 4.99 -0.74 -8.81
N LEU A 33 5.82 0.20 -9.25
CA LEU A 33 6.50 1.17 -8.39
C LEU A 33 6.28 2.62 -8.85
N PRO A 34 5.98 3.57 -7.94
CA PRO A 34 5.97 4.99 -8.26
C PRO A 34 7.38 5.54 -8.51
N THR A 35 7.75 5.75 -9.78
CA THR A 35 9.12 6.10 -10.18
C THR A 35 9.36 7.60 -10.22
N SER A 36 8.39 8.39 -10.67
CA SER A 36 8.51 9.85 -10.79
C SER A 36 7.22 10.56 -10.36
N CYS A 37 7.30 11.88 -10.13
CA CYS A 37 6.13 12.71 -9.92
C CYS A 37 6.36 14.14 -10.43
N THR A 38 5.36 14.73 -11.09
CA THR A 38 5.44 16.11 -11.62
C THR A 38 5.40 17.22 -10.54
N CYS A 39 5.45 16.86 -9.26
CA CYS A 39 5.42 17.82 -8.18
C CYS A 39 6.79 18.48 -7.95
N PRO A 40 6.84 19.75 -7.49
CA PRO A 40 8.11 20.45 -7.25
C PRO A 40 9.05 19.80 -6.24
N ALA A 41 8.55 18.87 -5.41
CA ALA A 41 9.37 18.16 -4.44
C ALA A 41 10.18 17.02 -5.07
N ASP A 42 9.69 16.38 -6.13
CA ASP A 42 10.40 15.28 -6.80
C ASP A 42 11.63 15.79 -7.55
N GLU A 43 11.57 17.03 -8.07
CA GLU A 43 12.73 17.70 -8.69
C GLU A 43 13.78 18.16 -7.66
N LYS A 44 13.33 18.59 -6.47
CA LYS A 44 14.20 19.23 -5.47
C LYS A 44 14.92 18.23 -4.56
N TYR A 45 14.33 17.07 -4.35
CA TYR A 45 14.81 16.10 -3.36
C TYR A 45 15.05 14.74 -4.02
N SER A 46 16.08 14.03 -3.58
CA SER A 46 16.41 12.69 -4.09
C SER A 46 15.50 11.58 -3.56
N GLY A 47 14.74 11.85 -2.50
CA GLY A 47 13.80 10.91 -1.89
C GLY A 47 12.42 10.97 -2.54
N ALA A 48 11.66 9.87 -2.42
CA ALA A 48 10.29 9.82 -2.89
C ALA A 48 9.45 10.94 -2.26
N CYS A 49 8.83 11.78 -3.11
CA CYS A 49 7.93 12.80 -2.63
C CYS A 49 6.72 12.18 -1.92
N LYS A 50 6.00 12.98 -1.12
CA LYS A 50 4.80 12.52 -0.41
C LYS A 50 3.76 11.88 -1.33
N HIS A 51 3.68 12.30 -2.60
CA HIS A 51 2.72 11.77 -3.56
C HIS A 51 3.10 10.35 -4.00
N ARG A 52 4.38 10.12 -4.33
CA ARG A 52 4.91 8.78 -4.63
C ARG A 52 4.71 7.82 -3.46
N VAL A 53 5.02 8.26 -2.25
CA VAL A 53 4.76 7.47 -1.03
C VAL A 53 3.27 7.20 -0.85
N ALA A 54 2.41 8.22 -1.07
CA ALA A 54 0.97 8.07 -0.94
C ALA A 54 0.39 7.05 -1.93
N VAL A 55 0.88 7.00 -3.17
CA VAL A 55 0.48 5.98 -4.15
C VAL A 55 1.00 4.61 -3.73
N ALA A 56 2.28 4.50 -3.33
CA ALA A 56 2.91 3.23 -2.96
C ALA A 56 2.20 2.49 -1.82
N ILE A 57 1.73 3.23 -0.79
CA ILE A 57 1.04 2.61 0.36
C ILE A 57 -0.42 2.23 0.05
N ARG A 58 -0.99 2.70 -1.07
CA ARG A 58 -2.38 2.43 -1.48
C ARG A 58 -2.42 1.34 -2.54
N ARG A 59 -2.15 0.10 -2.11
CA ARG A 59 -2.10 -1.10 -2.97
C ARG A 59 -3.24 -1.21 -4.01
N PRO A 60 -4.52 -0.92 -3.69
CA PRO A 60 -5.59 -1.01 -4.69
C PRO A 60 -5.40 -0.03 -5.85
N ILE A 61 -4.95 1.20 -5.57
CA ILE A 61 -4.73 2.23 -6.60
C ILE A 61 -3.54 1.83 -7.47
N LEU A 62 -2.44 1.43 -6.83
CA LEU A 62 -1.23 1.00 -7.52
C LEU A 62 -1.49 -0.18 -8.46
N LYS A 63 -2.22 -1.20 -7.97
CA LYS A 63 -2.58 -2.38 -8.76
C LYS A 63 -3.40 -2.02 -10.00
N VAL A 64 -4.40 -1.16 -9.87
CA VAL A 64 -5.26 -0.77 -11.00
C VAL A 64 -4.47 0.09 -11.99
N ALA A 65 -3.61 1.00 -11.52
CA ALA A 65 -2.74 1.80 -12.38
C ALA A 65 -1.81 0.92 -13.23
N THR A 66 -1.14 -0.05 -12.62
CA THR A 66 -0.28 -1.01 -13.37
C THR A 66 -1.08 -1.85 -14.36
N GLN A 67 -2.26 -2.34 -13.96
CA GLN A 67 -3.11 -3.12 -14.87
C GLN A 67 -3.58 -2.31 -16.08
N GLN A 68 -3.88 -1.02 -15.89
CA GLN A 68 -4.32 -0.14 -16.97
C GLN A 68 -3.21 0.08 -18.02
N GLN A 69 -1.96 0.26 -17.58
CA GLN A 69 -0.81 0.38 -18.48
C GLN A 69 -0.60 -0.89 -19.31
N LEU A 70 -0.67 -2.07 -18.69
CA LEU A 70 -0.56 -3.36 -19.39
C LEU A 70 -1.61 -3.53 -20.50
N ILE A 71 -2.82 -3.01 -20.32
CA ILE A 71 -3.89 -3.08 -21.33
C ILE A 71 -3.62 -2.10 -22.48
N ALA A 72 -3.10 -0.91 -22.18
CA ALA A 72 -2.84 0.13 -23.18
C ALA A 72 -1.71 -0.27 -24.15
N ASP A 73 -0.68 -0.96 -23.66
CA ASP A 73 0.47 -1.41 -24.46
C ASP A 73 0.21 -2.68 -25.30
N GLY A 74 -1.05 -3.13 -25.37
CA GLY A 74 -1.43 -4.35 -26.10
C GLY A 74 -1.07 -5.65 -25.37
N GLY A 75 -0.72 -5.57 -24.08
CA GLY A 75 -0.48 -6.72 -23.22
C GLY A 75 -1.78 -7.46 -22.90
N ILE A 76 -1.76 -8.79 -23.05
CA ILE A 76 -2.85 -9.65 -22.59
C ILE A 76 -2.92 -9.65 -21.07
N SER A 77 -3.95 -9.01 -20.51
CA SER A 77 -4.31 -9.21 -19.11
C SER A 77 -4.85 -10.63 -18.94
N GLU A 78 -4.01 -11.55 -18.49
CA GLU A 78 -4.52 -12.77 -17.86
C GLU A 78 -5.37 -12.33 -16.68
N ARG A 79 -6.69 -12.34 -16.86
CA ARG A 79 -7.63 -12.25 -15.74
C ARG A 79 -7.12 -13.27 -14.76
N GLN A 80 -6.69 -12.83 -13.57
CA GLN A 80 -6.44 -13.74 -12.47
C GLN A 80 -7.74 -14.50 -12.25
N ALA A 81 -7.87 -15.64 -12.92
CA ALA A 81 -8.75 -16.70 -12.52
C ALA A 81 -8.45 -16.85 -11.04
N THR A 82 -9.49 -16.62 -10.24
CA THR A 82 -9.53 -16.93 -8.82
C THR A 82 -8.66 -18.16 -8.56
N LYS A 83 -7.40 -17.94 -8.18
CA LYS A 83 -6.53 -19.02 -7.73
C LYS A 83 -7.02 -19.29 -6.32
N SER A 84 -8.09 -20.08 -6.31
CA SER A 84 -8.41 -21.10 -5.34
C SER A 84 -7.23 -21.30 -4.41
N ARG A 85 -7.43 -20.80 -3.19
CA ARG A 85 -6.80 -21.23 -1.95
C ARG A 85 -6.20 -22.63 -2.12
N SER A 86 -4.92 -22.69 -2.44
CA SER A 86 -4.16 -23.93 -2.35
C SER A 86 -3.84 -24.12 -0.88
N GLU A 87 -4.62 -25.00 -0.28
CA GLU A 87 -4.41 -25.54 1.05
C GLU A 87 -3.10 -26.34 1.07
N SER A 88 -2.14 -25.87 1.86
CA SER A 88 -0.96 -26.57 2.37
C SER A 88 -0.40 -25.62 3.43
N GLU A 89 -0.34 -25.91 4.72
CA GLU A 89 -0.39 -27.18 5.44
C GLU A 89 -1.13 -26.96 6.78
N GLY A 90 -1.64 -28.03 7.37
CA GLY A 90 -2.55 -27.98 8.51
C GLY A 90 -1.98 -27.24 9.72
N GLU A 91 -2.46 -26.03 9.95
CA GLU A 91 -2.36 -25.39 11.25
C GLU A 91 -3.47 -25.97 12.13
N SER A 92 -3.06 -26.91 12.99
CA SER A 92 -3.90 -27.43 14.06
C SER A 92 -4.37 -26.25 14.92
N PRO A 93 -5.57 -26.30 15.52
CA PRO A 93 -6.12 -25.21 16.35
C PRO A 93 -5.39 -25.03 17.71
N ASP A 94 -4.15 -25.51 17.80
CA ASP A 94 -3.33 -25.65 19.00
C ASP A 94 -1.87 -25.20 18.73
N ASN A 95 -1.69 -24.05 18.08
CA ASN A 95 -0.41 -23.32 18.10
C ASN A 95 -0.47 -22.21 19.18
N PRO A 96 -0.11 -22.50 20.44
CA PRO A 96 -0.07 -21.51 21.51
C PRO A 96 1.12 -20.53 21.40
N HIS A 97 1.93 -20.60 20.35
CA HIS A 97 3.21 -19.91 20.28
C HIS A 97 3.09 -18.53 19.61
N CYS A 98 2.60 -17.55 20.37
CA CYS A 98 3.11 -16.20 20.18
C CYS A 98 4.61 -16.22 20.52
N ASP A 99 5.50 -15.79 19.63
CA ASP A 99 6.91 -15.45 19.92
C ASP A 99 7.02 -14.18 20.78
N CYS A 100 6.26 -14.14 21.87
CA CYS A 100 6.25 -13.08 22.87
C CYS A 100 7.52 -13.13 23.75
N ALA A 101 8.36 -14.15 23.62
CA ALA A 101 9.55 -14.38 24.45
C ALA A 101 10.64 -13.31 24.28
N ASP A 102 10.68 -12.65 23.12
CA ASP A 102 11.65 -11.58 22.83
C ASP A 102 11.13 -10.18 23.20
N LEU A 103 9.91 -10.06 23.70
CA LEU A 103 9.36 -8.78 24.16
C LEU A 103 9.81 -8.53 25.61
N SER A 104 10.50 -7.41 25.81
CA SER A 104 10.93 -6.99 27.14
C SER A 104 9.75 -6.45 27.96
N GLY A 105 9.40 -7.18 29.03
CA GLY A 105 8.42 -6.75 30.04
C GLY A 105 7.08 -7.48 29.96
N ASP A 106 6.18 -7.15 30.89
CA ASP A 106 4.84 -7.77 31.03
C ASP A 106 3.84 -7.33 29.95
N PHE A 107 4.31 -6.72 28.87
CA PHE A 107 3.46 -6.15 27.82
C PHE A 107 3.15 -7.20 26.73
N PRO A 108 1.87 -7.41 26.36
CA PRO A 108 1.52 -8.35 25.30
C PRO A 108 1.91 -7.83 23.92
N CYS A 109 2.19 -8.74 22.98
CA CYS A 109 2.31 -8.37 21.57
C CYS A 109 0.95 -7.90 21.03
N TRP A 110 0.98 -7.17 19.90
CA TRP A 110 -0.24 -6.67 19.26
C TRP A 110 -1.25 -7.78 18.95
N ASP A 111 -0.78 -8.93 18.45
CA ASP A 111 -1.63 -10.05 18.09
C ASP A 111 -2.32 -10.68 19.33
N CYS A 112 -1.65 -10.70 20.49
CA CYS A 112 -2.23 -11.23 21.72
C CYS A 112 -3.27 -10.30 22.33
N TYR A 113 -3.05 -8.98 22.30
CA TYR A 113 -4.05 -8.01 22.75
C TYR A 113 -5.26 -7.97 21.82
N TYR A 114 -5.03 -7.89 20.50
CA TYR A 114 -6.10 -7.80 19.52
C TYR A 114 -7.03 -9.02 19.53
N ASN A 115 -6.47 -10.23 19.69
CA ASN A 115 -7.24 -11.46 19.77
C ASN A 115 -7.74 -11.78 21.19
N GLY A 116 -7.56 -10.88 22.17
CA GLY A 116 -8.03 -11.08 23.55
C GLY A 116 -7.36 -12.21 24.31
N ARG A 117 -6.14 -12.61 23.91
CA ARG A 117 -5.36 -13.68 24.56
C ARG A 117 -4.56 -13.18 25.76
N ARG A 118 -4.25 -11.87 25.83
CA ARG A 118 -3.59 -11.20 26.95
C ARG A 118 -4.04 -9.74 27.05
N ASP A 119 -4.21 -9.26 28.28
CA ASP A 119 -4.54 -7.87 28.57
C ASP A 119 -3.29 -7.00 28.79
N LEU A 120 -3.47 -5.69 28.70
CA LEU A 120 -2.44 -4.72 29.06
C LEU A 120 -2.25 -4.70 30.58
N PRO A 121 -1.00 -4.61 31.08
CA PRO A 121 -0.78 -4.47 32.52
C PRO A 121 -1.39 -3.17 33.06
N ASP A 122 -1.99 -3.23 34.25
CA ASP A 122 -2.46 -2.06 34.98
C ASP A 122 -1.27 -1.17 35.39
N LYS A 123 -1.50 0.14 35.42
CA LYS A 123 -0.48 1.19 35.62
C LYS A 123 0.10 1.24 37.03
#